data_AF-A0A958MEQ9-F1
#
_entry.id   AF-A0A958MEQ9-F1
#
_cell.length_a   1.000
_cell.length_b   1.000
_cell.length_c   1.000
_cell.angle_alpha   90.00
_cell.angle_beta   90.00
_cell.angle_gamma   90.00
#
_symmetry.space_group_name_H-M   'P 1'
#
loop_
_entity.id
_entity.type
_entity.pdbx_description
1 polymer ?
#
loop_
_entity_poly.entity_id
_entity_poly.type
_entity_poly.pdbx_seq_one_letter_code
_entity_poly.pdbx_strand_id
1 'polypeptide(L)'
;MIKRILFATVVALFSFPAFGQNSDIQVERFQSSISILKSVFFNNQNSSFYDLDDVARKMPKGPNRVAAFKLQALGKVYTDYDGKDGKEFFKDSIRFEFKGLEDAIGEVDKWDSIIEDLKDRNPIPEKKLETAKIRYEVAKAILKFFLTQEEGYIETSFVEENLSEHNEKFIKNIKKGLKKSKYENNPWFPFTSDSKLARIEQDLNQYDWKPYDKDRKYVVKHLIDHMENLEKTRFNFSLLEDTETEKGLHEYRREVRWFAMKAGVINGTISFLDDWNNPNDDGDDCPNLALKGIVKDEALKESKYSKLPQSPFPEREAVCGISRCLFYKISDIVAKVGDIKDEVERGNFAGGNGNVTPPDAQKAVEEIYREMVKLELLPQIRYQLNKCL
;
A
#
# COMPACT_ATOMS: atom_id res chain seq x y z
N MET A 1 5.60 -38.74 60.44
CA MET A 1 4.67 -37.58 60.43
C MET A 1 5.05 -36.69 59.25
N ILE A 2 4.61 -37.02 58.03
CA ILE A 2 4.83 -36.21 56.81
C ILE A 2 3.49 -36.18 56.06
N LYS A 3 2.80 -35.04 56.14
CA LYS A 3 1.55 -34.79 55.40
C LYS A 3 1.90 -34.43 53.96
N ARG A 4 1.58 -35.32 53.01
CA ARG A 4 1.58 -35.01 51.58
C ARG A 4 0.33 -34.18 51.27
N ILE A 5 0.53 -32.92 50.90
CA ILE A 5 -0.50 -32.03 50.36
C ILE A 5 -0.60 -32.35 48.87
N LEU A 6 -1.73 -32.94 48.46
CA LEU A 6 -2.09 -33.12 47.05
C LEU A 6 -2.58 -31.76 46.52
N PHE A 7 -1.80 -31.10 45.68
CA PHE A 7 -2.28 -29.97 44.89
C PHE A 7 -3.11 -30.53 43.73
N ALA A 8 -4.43 -30.38 43.80
CA ALA A 8 -5.32 -30.62 42.68
C ALA A 8 -5.20 -29.43 41.71
N THR A 9 -4.44 -29.62 40.63
CA THR A 9 -4.41 -28.67 39.51
C THR A 9 -5.76 -28.74 38.80
N VAL A 10 -6.62 -27.77 39.07
CA VAL A 10 -7.83 -27.53 38.27
C VAL A 10 -7.36 -27.02 36.91
N VAL A 11 -7.23 -27.93 35.95
CA VAL A 11 -7.10 -27.57 34.53
C VAL A 11 -8.47 -27.05 34.11
N ALA A 12 -8.66 -25.74 34.19
CA ALA A 12 -9.75 -25.08 33.51
C ALA A 12 -9.55 -25.30 32.01
N LEU A 13 -10.25 -26.29 31.45
CA LEU A 13 -10.49 -26.40 30.02
C LEU A 13 -11.31 -25.18 29.64
N PHE A 14 -10.62 -24.08 29.30
CA PHE A 14 -11.21 -23.00 28.56
C PHE A 14 -11.60 -23.58 27.20
N SER A 15 -12.84 -24.01 27.09
CA SER A 15 -13.53 -24.15 25.82
C SER A 15 -13.47 -22.78 25.16
N PHE A 16 -12.48 -22.55 24.31
CA PHE A 16 -12.55 -21.45 23.36
C PHE A 16 -13.89 -21.61 22.65
N PRO A 17 -14.75 -20.58 22.62
CA PRO A 17 -15.98 -20.66 21.85
C PRO A 17 -15.58 -21.13 20.46
N ALA A 18 -16.21 -22.21 19.98
CA ALA A 18 -16.08 -22.62 18.60
C ALA A 18 -16.39 -21.37 17.77
N PHE A 19 -15.36 -20.80 17.14
CA PHE A 19 -15.50 -19.65 16.26
C PHE A 19 -16.53 -20.05 15.21
N GLY A 20 -17.76 -19.53 15.38
CA GLY A 20 -18.84 -19.74 14.43
C GLY A 20 -18.35 -19.25 13.07
N GLN A 21 -18.36 -20.19 12.12
CA GLN A 21 -18.06 -20.02 10.70
C GLN A 21 -18.84 -18.86 10.07
N ASN A 22 -18.28 -17.67 10.14
CA ASN A 22 -18.47 -16.51 9.26
C ASN A 22 -17.55 -15.39 9.76
N SER A 23 -16.23 -15.62 9.85
CA SER A 23 -15.35 -14.46 9.71
C SER A 23 -15.53 -13.99 8.28
N ASP A 24 -16.23 -12.87 8.10
CA ASP A 24 -16.39 -12.23 6.81
C ASP A 24 -15.01 -12.11 6.18
N ILE A 25 -14.79 -12.77 5.04
CA ILE A 25 -13.52 -12.74 4.28
C ILE A 25 -13.01 -11.31 4.07
N GLN A 26 -13.94 -10.37 4.03
CA GLN A 26 -13.70 -8.94 3.99
C GLN A 26 -12.86 -8.50 5.19
N VAL A 27 -13.21 -8.89 6.42
CA VAL A 27 -12.45 -8.62 7.64
C VAL A 27 -11.06 -9.26 7.57
N GLU A 28 -10.96 -10.51 7.11
CA GLU A 28 -9.68 -11.22 6.99
C GLU A 28 -8.69 -10.50 6.06
N ARG A 29 -9.18 -9.88 4.97
CA ARG A 29 -8.37 -9.05 4.06
C ARG A 29 -7.63 -7.95 4.83
N PHE A 30 -8.27 -7.32 5.82
CA PHE A 30 -7.65 -6.27 6.65
C PHE A 30 -6.78 -6.84 7.77
N GLN A 31 -7.24 -7.90 8.45
CA GLN A 31 -6.63 -8.42 9.68
C GLN A 31 -5.14 -8.77 9.52
N SER A 32 -4.73 -9.36 8.39
CA SER A 32 -3.32 -9.71 8.16
C SER A 32 -2.39 -8.50 8.26
N SER A 33 -2.79 -7.38 7.65
CA SER A 33 -2.00 -6.13 7.64
C SER A 33 -2.13 -5.38 8.97
N ILE A 34 -3.30 -5.41 9.61
CA ILE A 34 -3.50 -4.87 10.96
C ILE A 34 -2.58 -5.58 11.97
N SER A 35 -2.48 -6.90 11.91
CA SER A 35 -1.63 -7.70 12.78
C SER A 35 -0.14 -7.36 12.63
N ILE A 36 0.33 -7.17 11.38
CA ILE A 36 1.69 -6.69 11.11
C ILE A 36 1.93 -5.33 11.78
N LEU A 37 1.04 -4.36 11.57
CA LEU A 37 1.20 -3.03 12.17
C LEU A 37 1.15 -3.07 13.70
N LYS A 38 0.25 -3.87 14.29
CA LYS A 38 0.19 -4.11 15.74
C LYS A 38 1.54 -4.60 16.27
N SER A 39 2.19 -5.54 15.59
CA SER A 39 3.49 -6.08 16.03
C SER A 39 4.57 -5.01 16.17
N VAL A 40 4.53 -3.97 15.34
CA VAL A 40 5.46 -2.83 15.43
C VAL A 40 5.19 -1.99 16.67
N PHE A 41 3.91 -1.81 17.02
CA PHE A 41 3.50 -1.00 18.16
C PHE A 41 3.62 -1.75 19.50
N PHE A 42 3.42 -3.07 19.53
CA PHE A 42 3.42 -3.87 20.76
C PHE A 42 4.80 -4.30 21.26
N ASN A 43 5.76 -4.55 20.36
CA ASN A 43 7.07 -5.10 20.72
C ASN A 43 7.94 -4.16 21.60
N ASN A 44 7.46 -2.97 21.92
CA ASN A 44 8.14 -1.97 22.76
C ASN A 44 7.56 -1.83 24.18
N GLN A 45 6.68 -2.73 24.64
CA GLN A 45 6.10 -2.66 26.01
C GLN A 45 7.01 -3.12 27.14
N ASN A 46 8.17 -3.72 26.86
CA ASN A 46 9.11 -4.19 27.89
C ASN A 46 10.08 -3.10 28.40
N SER A 47 10.10 -1.91 27.79
CA SER A 47 10.80 -0.74 28.33
C SER A 47 9.80 0.16 29.04
N SER A 48 10.15 0.66 30.22
CA SER A 48 9.35 1.64 30.97
C SER A 48 9.09 2.95 30.21
N PHE A 49 9.81 3.16 29.10
CA PHE A 49 9.58 4.22 28.14
C PHE A 49 9.31 3.63 26.77
N TYR A 50 8.18 4.03 26.19
CA TYR A 50 7.86 3.76 24.81
C TYR A 50 8.88 4.43 23.89
N ASP A 51 9.69 3.66 23.17
CA ASP A 51 10.65 4.20 22.21
C ASP A 51 9.96 4.48 20.87
N LEU A 52 9.44 5.70 20.73
CA LEU A 52 8.80 6.19 19.51
C LEU A 52 9.81 6.38 18.37
N ASP A 53 11.09 6.64 18.67
CA ASP A 53 12.15 6.68 17.66
C ASP A 53 12.37 5.30 17.03
N ASP A 54 12.34 4.25 17.85
CA ASP A 54 12.43 2.87 17.37
C ASP A 54 11.22 2.49 16.49
N VAL A 55 10.00 2.87 16.87
CA VAL A 55 8.80 2.68 16.02
C VAL A 55 8.97 3.42 14.68
N ALA A 56 9.35 4.70 14.72
CA ALA A 56 9.54 5.52 13.52
C ALA A 56 10.62 4.95 12.60
N ARG A 57 11.67 4.32 13.15
CA ARG A 57 12.75 3.66 12.40
C ARG A 57 12.35 2.29 11.83
N LYS A 58 11.49 1.54 12.52
CA LYS A 58 11.02 0.20 12.09
C LYS A 58 9.91 0.29 11.04
N MET A 59 9.08 1.33 11.08
CA MET A 59 7.92 1.49 10.21
C MET A 59 8.25 1.52 8.70
N PRO A 60 9.29 2.23 8.23
CA PRO A 60 9.74 2.19 6.84
C PRO A 60 10.11 0.79 6.33
N LYS A 61 10.52 -0.11 7.23
CA LYS A 61 11.21 -1.33 6.88
C LYS A 61 10.28 -2.51 6.65
N GLY A 62 10.62 -3.29 5.63
CA GLY A 62 10.06 -4.62 5.37
C GLY A 62 8.52 -4.63 5.29
N PRO A 63 7.84 -5.54 6.01
CA PRO A 63 6.40 -5.76 5.87
C PRO A 63 5.54 -4.62 6.43
N ASN A 64 6.09 -3.71 7.25
CA ASN A 64 5.33 -2.70 7.97
C ASN A 64 4.75 -1.63 7.03
N ARG A 65 5.62 -1.02 6.22
CA ARG A 65 5.18 -0.09 5.17
C ARG A 65 4.24 -0.77 4.18
N VAL A 66 4.54 -2.02 3.80
CA VAL A 66 3.68 -2.80 2.91
C VAL A 66 2.29 -2.99 3.51
N ALA A 67 2.18 -3.27 4.81
CA ALA A 67 0.90 -3.42 5.49
C ALA A 67 0.07 -2.12 5.48
N ALA A 68 0.67 -0.96 5.75
CA ALA A 68 -0.02 0.34 5.63
C ALA A 68 -0.53 0.56 4.19
N PHE A 69 0.32 0.26 3.20
CA PHE A 69 -0.02 0.37 1.78
C PHE A 69 -1.18 -0.57 1.38
N LYS A 70 -1.19 -1.81 1.90
CA LYS A 70 -2.26 -2.78 1.67
C LYS A 70 -3.59 -2.33 2.25
N LEU A 71 -3.59 -1.76 3.45
CA LEU A 71 -4.80 -1.24 4.10
C LEU A 71 -5.34 0.00 3.37
N GLN A 72 -4.46 0.87 2.87
CA GLN A 72 -4.85 1.96 1.96
C GLN A 72 -5.47 1.42 0.66
N ALA A 73 -4.92 0.35 0.09
CA ALA A 73 -5.46 -0.30 -1.11
C ALA A 73 -6.86 -0.86 -0.86
N LEU A 74 -7.09 -1.53 0.27
CA LEU A 74 -8.41 -2.03 0.65
C LEU A 74 -9.42 -0.91 0.86
N GLY A 75 -9.04 0.17 1.54
CA GLY A 75 -9.89 1.36 1.65
C GLY A 75 -10.27 1.97 0.30
N LYS A 76 -9.39 1.86 -0.72
CA LYS A 76 -9.72 2.25 -2.10
C LYS A 76 -10.70 1.29 -2.77
N VAL A 77 -10.49 -0.02 -2.64
CA VAL A 77 -11.39 -1.03 -3.20
C VAL A 77 -12.80 -0.80 -2.68
N TYR A 78 -12.95 -0.64 -1.37
CA TYR A 78 -14.26 -0.54 -0.71
C TYR A 78 -14.85 0.87 -0.62
N THR A 79 -14.21 1.89 -1.21
CA THR A 79 -14.65 3.29 -1.13
C THR A 79 -16.13 3.49 -1.48
N ASP A 80 -16.67 2.72 -2.43
CA ASP A 80 -18.06 2.86 -2.89
C ASP A 80 -18.94 1.64 -2.55
N TYR A 81 -18.52 0.80 -1.61
CA TYR A 81 -19.14 -0.51 -1.34
C TYR A 81 -20.62 -0.41 -0.99
N ASP A 82 -20.95 0.56 -0.12
CA ASP A 82 -22.31 0.87 0.35
C ASP A 82 -22.68 2.33 0.13
N GLY A 83 -22.34 2.85 -1.06
CA GLY A 83 -22.70 4.20 -1.45
C GLY A 83 -22.14 5.25 -0.50
N LYS A 84 -23.00 5.96 0.23
CA LYS A 84 -22.57 7.02 1.15
C LYS A 84 -21.85 6.46 2.39
N ASP A 85 -22.39 5.40 2.98
CA ASP A 85 -21.84 4.84 4.23
C ASP A 85 -20.48 4.18 3.97
N GLY A 86 -20.35 3.51 2.81
CA GLY A 86 -19.05 3.02 2.34
C GLY A 86 -18.03 4.14 2.13
N LYS A 87 -18.43 5.30 1.60
CA LYS A 87 -17.51 6.45 1.45
C LYS A 87 -17.06 6.99 2.79
N GLU A 88 -17.98 7.21 3.72
CA GLU A 88 -17.65 7.72 5.05
C GLU A 88 -16.69 6.77 5.79
N PHE A 89 -16.98 5.47 5.75
CA PHE A 89 -16.17 4.48 6.45
C PHE A 89 -14.84 4.19 5.74
N PHE A 90 -14.86 3.83 4.46
CA PHE A 90 -13.64 3.38 3.77
C PHE A 90 -12.82 4.52 3.19
N LYS A 91 -13.43 5.57 2.64
CA LYS A 91 -12.69 6.68 2.02
C LYS A 91 -12.26 7.72 3.05
N ASP A 92 -13.20 8.18 3.86
CA ASP A 92 -12.96 9.32 4.76
C ASP A 92 -12.35 8.88 6.09
N SER A 93 -12.46 7.59 6.46
CA SER A 93 -11.79 7.03 7.64
C SER A 93 -10.61 6.12 7.24
N ILE A 94 -10.84 4.86 6.84
CA ILE A 94 -9.77 3.87 6.63
C ILE A 94 -8.71 4.34 5.63
N ARG A 95 -9.10 4.69 4.40
CA ARG A 95 -8.18 5.12 3.34
C ARG A 95 -7.44 6.38 3.72
N PHE A 96 -8.12 7.34 4.35
CA PHE A 96 -7.49 8.59 4.79
C PHE A 96 -6.37 8.29 5.81
N GLU A 97 -6.69 7.51 6.83
CA GLU A 97 -5.77 7.18 7.93
C GLU A 97 -4.54 6.42 7.43
N PHE A 98 -4.74 5.36 6.64
CA PHE A 98 -3.63 4.59 6.11
C PHE A 98 -2.87 5.32 5.00
N LYS A 99 -3.51 6.26 4.29
CA LYS A 99 -2.78 7.16 3.38
C LYS A 99 -1.86 8.09 4.15
N GLY A 100 -2.35 8.74 5.21
CA GLY A 100 -1.54 9.63 6.04
C GLY A 100 -0.35 8.90 6.67
N LEU A 101 -0.60 7.68 7.18
CA LEU A 101 0.45 6.81 7.72
C LEU A 101 1.48 6.44 6.64
N GLU A 102 1.02 5.98 5.47
CA GLU A 102 1.90 5.58 4.37
C GLU A 102 2.75 6.73 3.83
N ASP A 103 2.15 7.90 3.63
CA ASP A 103 2.88 9.09 3.17
C ASP A 103 3.96 9.50 4.18
N ALA A 104 3.63 9.52 5.49
CA ALA A 104 4.59 9.87 6.55
C ALA A 104 5.75 8.86 6.65
N ILE A 105 5.45 7.56 6.53
CA ILE A 105 6.47 6.50 6.46
C ILE A 105 7.35 6.66 5.21
N GLY A 106 6.73 6.99 4.07
CA GLY A 106 7.41 7.19 2.79
C GLY A 106 8.43 8.32 2.82
N GLU A 107 8.13 9.43 3.51
CA GLU A 107 9.08 10.54 3.66
C GLU A 107 10.31 10.13 4.51
N VAL A 108 10.11 9.40 5.61
CA VAL A 108 11.23 8.89 6.42
C VAL A 108 12.13 7.96 5.59
N ASP A 109 11.53 7.00 4.88
CA ASP A 109 12.24 6.04 4.02
C ASP A 109 13.04 6.73 2.91
N LYS A 110 12.43 7.73 2.25
CA LYS A 110 13.06 8.51 1.19
C LYS A 110 14.32 9.20 1.68
N TRP A 111 14.24 9.92 2.80
CA TRP A 111 15.40 10.66 3.30
C TRP A 111 16.49 9.75 3.87
N ASP A 112 16.13 8.62 4.47
CA ASP A 112 17.09 7.58 4.89
C ASP A 112 17.88 7.04 3.68
N SER A 113 17.18 6.68 2.60
CA SER A 113 17.81 6.21 1.35
C SER A 113 18.72 7.27 0.72
N ILE A 114 18.29 8.54 0.67
CA ILE A 114 19.12 9.63 0.15
C ILE A 114 20.38 9.81 0.99
N ILE A 115 20.30 9.68 2.31
CA ILE A 115 21.47 9.79 3.20
C ILE A 115 22.51 8.70 2.88
N GLU A 116 22.07 7.45 2.72
CA GLU A 116 22.96 6.34 2.37
C GLU A 116 23.59 6.54 0.98
N ASP A 117 22.79 6.89 -0.03
CA ASP A 117 23.28 7.20 -1.39
C ASP A 117 24.31 8.33 -1.42
N LEU A 118 24.20 9.33 -0.53
CA LEU A 118 25.14 10.45 -0.45
C LEU A 118 26.44 10.06 0.27
N LYS A 119 26.40 9.14 1.24
CA LYS A 119 27.58 8.63 1.94
C LYS A 119 28.48 7.79 1.03
N ASP A 120 27.88 7.10 0.05
CA ASP A 120 28.60 6.23 -0.88
C ASP A 120 29.32 7.00 -2.02
N ARG A 121 29.14 8.32 -2.11
CA ARG A 121 29.80 9.15 -3.15
C ARG A 121 31.22 9.54 -2.76
N ASN A 122 32.09 9.66 -3.77
CA ASN A 122 33.46 10.14 -3.60
C ASN A 122 33.77 11.32 -4.55
N PRO A 123 33.97 12.56 -4.04
CA PRO A 123 33.89 12.94 -2.64
C PRO A 123 32.44 13.00 -2.12
N ILE A 124 32.28 12.87 -0.80
CA ILE A 124 30.98 13.01 -0.14
C ILE A 124 30.53 14.48 -0.26
N PRO A 125 29.33 14.77 -0.79
CA PRO A 125 28.82 16.13 -0.89
C PRO A 125 28.25 16.61 0.46
N GLU A 126 29.12 17.01 1.39
CA GLU A 126 28.79 17.31 2.80
C GLU A 126 27.56 18.20 3.00
N LYS A 127 27.44 19.30 2.23
CA LYS A 127 26.27 20.20 2.32
C LYS A 127 24.95 19.51 1.97
N LYS A 128 24.95 18.64 0.96
CA LYS A 128 23.75 17.89 0.57
C LYS A 128 23.41 16.82 1.61
N LEU A 129 24.43 16.16 2.15
CA LEU A 129 24.27 15.16 3.20
C LEU A 129 23.67 15.79 4.47
N GLU A 130 24.16 16.96 4.88
CA GLU A 130 23.62 17.67 6.04
C GLU A 130 22.17 18.10 5.83
N THR A 131 21.84 18.62 4.64
CA THR A 131 20.45 18.95 4.28
C THR A 131 19.55 17.71 4.36
N ALA A 132 20.02 16.56 3.85
CA ALA A 132 19.25 15.32 3.89
C ALA A 132 19.01 14.82 5.33
N LYS A 133 20.01 14.93 6.22
CA LYS A 133 19.86 14.60 7.65
C LYS A 133 18.83 15.48 8.35
N ILE A 134 18.84 16.78 8.10
CA ILE A 134 17.83 17.71 8.63
C ILE A 134 16.43 17.29 8.14
N ARG A 135 16.28 17.00 6.84
CA ARG A 135 15.00 16.56 6.26
C ARG A 135 14.51 15.24 6.84
N TYR A 136 15.42 14.30 7.09
CA TYR A 136 15.13 13.03 7.76
C TYR A 136 14.58 13.23 9.18
N GLU A 137 15.19 14.10 9.98
CA GLU A 137 14.70 14.40 11.33
C GLU A 137 13.34 15.12 11.31
N VAL A 138 13.11 16.02 10.36
CA VAL A 138 11.79 16.63 10.14
C VAL A 138 10.75 15.58 9.75
N ALA A 139 11.08 14.65 8.85
CA ALA A 139 10.18 13.57 8.44
C ALA A 139 9.84 12.65 9.63
N LYS A 140 10.82 12.32 10.47
CA LYS A 140 10.60 11.57 11.72
C LYS A 140 9.66 12.32 12.66
N ALA A 141 9.86 13.63 12.87
CA ALA A 141 8.99 14.44 13.71
C ALA A 141 7.53 14.44 13.20
N ILE A 142 7.34 14.54 11.88
CA ILE A 142 6.01 14.45 11.25
C ILE A 142 5.38 13.08 11.46
N LEU A 143 6.13 11.99 11.32
CA LEU A 143 5.64 10.65 11.60
C LEU A 143 5.25 10.49 13.09
N LYS A 144 6.08 10.99 14.01
CA LYS A 144 5.78 10.99 15.45
C LYS A 144 4.48 11.74 15.76
N PHE A 145 4.34 12.96 15.23
CA PHE A 145 3.09 13.71 15.30
C PHE A 145 1.91 12.92 14.73
N PHE A 146 2.05 12.29 13.58
CA PHE A 146 0.96 11.50 13.00
C PHE A 146 0.57 10.32 13.90
N LEU A 147 1.55 9.68 14.55
CA LEU A 147 1.33 8.52 15.43
C LEU A 147 0.70 8.90 16.78
N THR A 148 1.11 10.00 17.40
CA THR A 148 0.69 10.40 18.76
C THR A 148 -0.35 11.52 18.77
N GLN A 149 -0.43 12.29 17.70
CA GLN A 149 -1.17 13.56 17.58
C GLN A 149 -0.68 14.67 18.53
N GLU A 150 0.54 14.55 19.06
CA GLU A 150 1.15 15.55 19.92
C GLU A 150 1.83 16.64 19.08
N GLU A 151 1.24 17.84 19.07
CA GLU A 151 1.73 19.01 18.31
C GLU A 151 3.17 19.41 18.69
N GLY A 152 3.60 19.10 19.92
CA GLY A 152 4.95 19.39 20.40
C GLY A 152 6.09 18.76 19.57
N TYR A 153 5.83 17.73 18.75
CA TYR A 153 6.82 17.22 17.80
C TYR A 153 7.04 18.16 16.61
N ILE A 154 6.01 18.90 16.20
CA ILE A 154 6.07 19.83 15.06
C ILE A 154 6.46 21.23 15.51
N GLU A 155 6.00 21.66 16.68
CA GLU A 155 6.22 23.00 17.26
C GLU A 155 7.64 23.19 17.87
N THR A 156 8.56 22.25 17.62
CA THR A 156 9.97 22.48 18.01
C THR A 156 10.59 23.52 17.09
N SER A 157 11.38 24.44 17.66
CA SER A 157 12.06 25.48 16.86
C SER A 157 12.88 24.88 15.71
N PHE A 158 13.52 23.72 15.94
CA PHE A 158 14.25 23.01 14.90
C PHE A 158 13.36 22.60 13.72
N VAL A 159 12.18 22.01 13.98
CA VAL A 159 11.29 21.58 12.89
C VAL A 159 10.75 22.79 12.16
N GLU A 160 10.20 23.79 12.87
CA GLU A 160 9.63 24.99 12.27
C GLU A 160 10.62 25.73 11.37
N GLU A 161 11.87 25.90 11.81
CA GLU A 161 12.94 26.55 11.03
C GLU A 161 13.33 25.77 9.77
N ASN A 162 13.03 24.47 9.70
CA ASN A 162 13.45 23.57 8.63
C ASN A 162 12.28 22.99 7.81
N LEU A 163 11.03 23.40 8.08
CA LEU A 163 9.88 23.02 7.26
C LEU A 163 10.03 23.60 5.84
N SER A 164 9.85 22.76 4.83
CA SER A 164 9.59 23.24 3.47
C SER A 164 8.11 23.55 3.30
N GLU A 165 7.76 24.39 2.33
CA GLU A 165 6.36 24.63 1.93
C GLU A 165 5.59 23.33 1.68
N HIS A 166 6.26 22.33 1.09
CA HIS A 166 5.69 20.99 0.92
C HIS A 166 5.29 20.34 2.26
N ASN A 167 6.14 20.43 3.29
CA ASN A 167 5.90 19.83 4.60
C ASN A 167 4.79 20.59 5.33
N GLU A 168 4.77 21.92 5.24
CA GLU A 168 3.69 22.74 5.80
C GLU A 168 2.33 22.37 5.18
N LYS A 169 2.28 22.24 3.85
CA LYS A 169 1.08 21.80 3.14
C LYS A 169 0.67 20.39 3.57
N PHE A 170 1.63 19.49 3.73
CA PHE A 170 1.39 18.13 4.19
C PHE A 170 0.82 18.09 5.62
N ILE A 171 1.46 18.77 6.58
CA ILE A 171 0.99 18.90 7.96
C ILE A 171 -0.40 19.53 8.01
N LYS A 172 -0.64 20.59 7.25
CA LYS A 172 -1.96 21.23 7.14
C LYS A 172 -3.02 20.26 6.63
N ASN A 173 -2.68 19.44 5.63
CA ASN A 173 -3.58 18.41 5.11
C ASN A 173 -3.84 17.30 6.12
N ILE A 174 -2.82 16.85 6.86
CA ILE A 174 -2.96 15.90 7.97
C ILE A 174 -3.91 16.48 9.01
N LYS A 175 -3.64 17.67 9.54
CA LYS A 175 -4.49 18.33 10.56
C LYS A 175 -5.93 18.47 10.10
N LYS A 176 -6.14 18.91 8.84
CA LYS A 176 -7.48 19.05 8.25
C LYS A 176 -8.20 17.71 8.12
N GLY A 177 -7.48 16.65 7.75
CA GLY A 177 -8.07 15.34 7.56
C GLY A 177 -8.30 14.59 8.88
N LEU A 178 -7.40 14.71 9.86
CA LEU A 178 -7.61 14.20 11.22
C LEU A 178 -8.90 14.77 11.82
N LYS A 179 -9.13 16.08 11.68
CA LYS A 179 -10.38 16.75 12.07
C LYS A 179 -11.65 16.27 11.39
N LYS A 180 -11.52 15.53 10.29
CA LYS A 180 -12.64 14.94 9.55
C LYS A 180 -12.77 13.45 9.77
N SER A 181 -11.73 12.82 10.29
CA SER A 181 -11.68 11.39 10.49
C SER A 181 -12.60 11.01 11.64
N LYS A 182 -13.30 9.88 11.49
CA LYS A 182 -14.02 9.24 12.59
C LYS A 182 -13.11 8.95 13.80
N TYR A 183 -11.80 8.87 13.58
CA TYR A 183 -10.79 8.54 14.58
C TYR A 183 -9.94 9.73 15.04
N GLU A 184 -10.47 10.96 14.93
CA GLU A 184 -9.76 12.19 15.31
C GLU A 184 -9.11 12.06 16.69
N ASN A 185 -9.83 11.61 17.71
CA ASN A 185 -9.33 11.59 19.09
C ASN A 185 -8.57 10.30 19.47
N ASN A 186 -8.22 9.47 18.49
CA ASN A 186 -7.54 8.19 18.74
C ASN A 186 -6.11 8.27 18.21
N PRO A 187 -5.07 8.24 19.06
CA PRO A 187 -3.70 8.11 18.56
C PRO A 187 -3.47 6.70 18.01
N TRP A 188 -2.49 6.55 17.11
CA TRP A 188 -1.99 5.23 16.72
C TRP A 188 -1.18 4.60 17.85
N PHE A 189 -0.49 5.44 18.63
CA PHE A 189 0.47 5.04 19.63
C PHE A 189 0.35 5.91 20.92
N PRO A 190 0.47 5.34 22.14
CA PRO A 190 0.71 3.92 22.44
C PRO A 190 -0.49 3.05 22.05
N PHE A 191 -0.22 1.78 21.73
CA PHE A 191 -1.31 0.86 21.39
C PHE A 191 -2.09 0.46 22.65
N THR A 192 -3.33 0.91 22.72
CA THR A 192 -4.33 0.56 23.74
C THR A 192 -5.61 0.06 23.07
N SER A 193 -6.60 -0.37 23.86
CA SER A 193 -7.95 -0.66 23.36
C SER A 193 -8.64 0.54 22.71
N ASP A 194 -8.19 1.76 23.04
CA ASP A 194 -8.69 3.02 22.48
C ASP A 194 -7.81 3.56 21.35
N SER A 195 -6.74 2.85 20.98
CA SER A 195 -5.90 3.24 19.84
C SER A 195 -6.67 3.19 18.53
N LYS A 196 -6.23 4.01 17.58
CA LYS A 196 -6.84 4.10 16.25
C LYS A 196 -6.97 2.74 15.56
N LEU A 197 -5.91 1.94 15.64
CA LEU A 197 -5.89 0.62 15.00
C LEU A 197 -6.83 -0.38 15.68
N ALA A 198 -6.99 -0.31 17.01
CA ALA A 198 -7.98 -1.12 17.73
C ALA A 198 -9.43 -0.72 17.37
N ARG A 199 -9.69 0.59 17.22
CA ARG A 199 -11.01 1.10 16.79
C ARG A 199 -11.35 0.72 15.35
N ILE A 200 -10.39 0.82 14.44
CA ILE A 200 -10.56 0.35 13.05
C ILE A 200 -10.90 -1.13 13.01
N GLU A 201 -10.17 -1.97 13.76
CA GLU A 201 -10.46 -3.41 13.82
C GLU A 201 -11.84 -3.70 14.42
N GLN A 202 -12.21 -3.01 15.51
CA GLN A 202 -13.55 -3.14 16.09
C GLN A 202 -14.64 -2.77 15.07
N ASP A 203 -14.49 -1.63 14.40
CA ASP A 203 -15.46 -1.18 13.40
C ASP A 203 -15.57 -2.14 12.21
N LEU A 204 -14.45 -2.70 11.74
CA LEU A 204 -14.44 -3.68 10.66
C LEU A 204 -15.22 -4.95 11.03
N ASN A 205 -15.12 -5.41 12.28
CA ASN A 205 -15.87 -6.56 12.78
C ASN A 205 -17.37 -6.27 12.98
N GLN A 206 -17.75 -4.99 13.10
CA GLN A 206 -19.13 -4.56 13.30
C GLN A 206 -19.79 -4.02 12.02
N TYR A 207 -19.03 -3.91 10.94
CA TYR A 207 -19.52 -3.44 9.65
C TYR A 207 -20.49 -4.46 9.05
N ASP A 208 -21.61 -3.98 8.47
CA ASP A 208 -22.63 -4.83 7.85
C ASP A 208 -22.16 -5.30 6.46
N TRP A 209 -21.23 -6.25 6.43
CA TRP A 209 -20.68 -6.75 5.19
C TRP A 209 -21.75 -7.49 4.36
N LYS A 210 -21.84 -7.16 3.07
CA LYS A 210 -22.66 -7.96 2.16
C LYS A 210 -22.16 -9.41 2.08
N PRO A 211 -23.05 -10.36 1.76
CA PRO A 211 -22.66 -11.73 1.46
C PRO A 211 -21.54 -11.82 0.42
N TYR A 212 -20.74 -12.88 0.53
CA TYR A 212 -19.52 -13.06 -0.24
C TYR A 212 -19.69 -12.96 -1.76
N ASP A 213 -20.78 -13.48 -2.32
CA ASP A 213 -21.07 -13.42 -3.75
C ASP A 213 -21.21 -11.97 -4.26
N LYS A 214 -21.86 -11.11 -3.47
CA LYS A 214 -22.01 -9.68 -3.75
C LYS A 214 -20.69 -8.94 -3.56
N ASP A 215 -19.93 -9.27 -2.52
CA ASP A 215 -18.58 -8.73 -2.30
C ASP A 215 -17.65 -9.05 -3.47
N ARG A 216 -17.59 -10.32 -3.86
CA ARG A 216 -16.79 -10.81 -4.99
C ARG A 216 -17.12 -10.05 -6.26
N LYS A 217 -18.40 -9.95 -6.63
CA LYS A 217 -18.84 -9.19 -7.82
C LYS A 217 -18.44 -7.72 -7.72
N TYR A 218 -18.57 -7.12 -6.54
CA TYR A 218 -18.15 -5.74 -6.32
C TYR A 218 -16.65 -5.55 -6.54
N VAL A 219 -15.79 -6.37 -5.90
CA VAL A 219 -14.33 -6.19 -6.01
C VAL A 219 -13.82 -6.47 -7.42
N VAL A 220 -14.37 -7.48 -8.11
CA VAL A 220 -14.04 -7.75 -9.52
C VAL A 220 -14.46 -6.59 -10.41
N LYS A 221 -15.69 -6.07 -10.23
CA LYS A 221 -16.16 -4.90 -10.97
C LYS A 221 -15.28 -3.67 -10.70
N HIS A 222 -14.87 -3.44 -9.46
CA HIS A 222 -13.97 -2.33 -9.12
C HIS A 222 -12.63 -2.41 -9.87
N LEU A 223 -12.06 -3.61 -10.04
CA LEU A 223 -10.84 -3.80 -10.82
C LEU A 223 -11.05 -3.56 -12.32
N ILE A 224 -12.17 -3.99 -12.88
CA ILE A 224 -12.55 -3.74 -14.28
C ILE A 224 -12.70 -2.23 -14.52
N ASP A 225 -13.45 -1.54 -13.65
CA ASP A 225 -13.69 -0.10 -13.74
C ASP A 225 -12.36 0.67 -13.60
N HIS A 226 -11.42 0.19 -12.77
CA HIS A 226 -10.07 0.76 -12.67
C HIS A 226 -9.29 0.65 -13.99
N MET A 227 -9.31 -0.51 -14.66
CA MET A 227 -8.68 -0.69 -15.97
C MET A 227 -9.29 0.20 -17.05
N GLU A 228 -10.62 0.33 -17.04
CA GLU A 228 -11.33 1.21 -17.97
C GLU A 228 -10.99 2.69 -17.75
N ASN A 229 -10.89 3.12 -16.49
CA ASN A 229 -10.48 4.49 -16.16
C ASN A 229 -9.03 4.76 -16.58
N LEU A 230 -8.13 3.80 -16.38
CA LEU A 230 -6.73 3.92 -16.81
C LEU A 230 -6.63 4.07 -18.34
N GLU A 231 -7.43 3.31 -19.10
CA GLU A 231 -7.49 3.40 -20.57
C GLU A 231 -8.00 4.77 -21.06
N LYS A 232 -8.99 5.35 -20.37
CA LYS A 232 -9.58 6.66 -20.72
C LYS A 232 -8.76 7.85 -20.25
N THR A 233 -7.88 7.67 -19.27
CA THR A 233 -7.12 8.77 -18.67
C THR A 233 -6.07 9.28 -19.64
N ARG A 234 -6.04 10.60 -19.82
CA ARG A 234 -4.98 11.28 -20.59
C ARG A 234 -3.85 11.64 -19.64
N PHE A 235 -2.64 11.20 -19.98
CA PHE A 235 -1.42 11.51 -19.24
C PHE A 235 -0.56 12.46 -20.07
N ASN A 236 0.01 13.45 -19.42
CA ASN A 236 1.01 14.34 -19.99
C ASN A 236 2.39 13.96 -19.45
N PHE A 237 3.12 13.16 -20.21
CA PHE A 237 4.43 12.65 -19.80
C PHE A 237 5.55 13.69 -19.82
N SER A 238 5.31 14.92 -20.30
CA SER A 238 6.25 16.04 -20.12
C SER A 238 6.25 16.56 -18.68
N LEU A 239 5.28 16.16 -17.86
CA LEU A 239 5.18 16.50 -16.44
C LEU A 239 5.61 15.32 -15.58
N LEU A 240 6.41 15.58 -14.55
CA LEU A 240 6.82 14.55 -13.59
C LEU A 240 5.69 14.23 -12.63
N GLU A 241 5.15 15.26 -11.99
CA GLU A 241 4.03 15.28 -11.05
C GLU A 241 2.77 15.91 -11.67
N ASP A 242 1.63 15.66 -11.03
CA ASP A 242 0.35 16.23 -11.44
C ASP A 242 0.29 17.76 -11.28
N THR A 243 -0.48 18.40 -12.15
CA THR A 243 -0.94 19.78 -11.99
C THR A 243 -2.42 19.78 -11.61
N GLU A 244 -3.03 20.96 -11.50
CA GLU A 244 -4.47 21.07 -11.26
C GLU A 244 -5.31 20.47 -12.41
N THR A 245 -4.77 20.43 -13.63
CA THR A 245 -5.52 20.06 -14.84
C THR A 245 -4.96 18.84 -15.57
N GLU A 246 -3.74 18.42 -15.28
CA GLU A 246 -3.04 17.37 -16.02
C GLU A 246 -2.40 16.35 -15.09
N LYS A 247 -2.40 15.08 -15.55
CA LYS A 247 -1.78 13.96 -14.84
C LYS A 247 -0.41 13.64 -15.42
N GLY A 248 0.61 13.63 -14.59
CA GLY A 248 2.00 13.43 -15.00
C GLY A 248 2.44 11.97 -15.08
N LEU A 249 3.74 11.79 -15.26
CA LEU A 249 4.43 10.49 -15.22
C LEU A 249 4.18 9.73 -13.92
N HIS A 250 4.25 10.42 -12.78
CA HIS A 250 4.07 9.80 -11.47
C HIS A 250 2.66 9.20 -11.34
N GLU A 251 1.62 9.95 -11.73
CA GLU A 251 0.26 9.47 -11.64
C GLU A 251 -0.03 8.32 -12.61
N TYR A 252 0.54 8.33 -13.82
CA TYR A 252 0.46 7.16 -14.72
C TYR A 252 0.99 5.90 -14.05
N ARG A 253 2.23 5.96 -13.53
CA ARG A 253 2.82 4.83 -12.80
C ARG A 253 1.93 4.40 -11.63
N ARG A 254 1.40 5.36 -10.89
CA ARG A 254 0.55 5.13 -9.72
C ARG A 254 -0.72 4.38 -10.11
N GLU A 255 -1.39 4.79 -11.18
CA GLU A 255 -2.62 4.17 -11.66
C GLU A 255 -2.39 2.75 -12.21
N VAL A 256 -1.31 2.51 -12.95
CA VAL A 256 -0.93 1.15 -13.39
C VAL A 256 -0.65 0.25 -12.16
N ARG A 257 0.14 0.74 -11.21
CA ARG A 257 0.49 0.02 -9.98
C ARG A 257 -0.72 -0.33 -9.13
N TRP A 258 -1.73 0.55 -9.07
CA TRP A 258 -2.91 0.33 -8.23
C TRP A 258 -3.67 -0.93 -8.59
N PHE A 259 -3.66 -1.36 -9.84
CA PHE A 259 -4.31 -2.62 -10.23
C PHE A 259 -3.68 -3.82 -9.52
N ALA A 260 -2.36 -4.02 -9.67
CA ALA A 260 -1.65 -5.11 -9.03
C ALA A 260 -1.79 -5.07 -7.50
N MET A 261 -1.72 -3.88 -6.91
CA MET A 261 -1.90 -3.70 -5.46
C MET A 261 -3.30 -4.09 -5.00
N LYS A 262 -4.36 -3.64 -5.69
CA LYS A 262 -5.75 -3.98 -5.35
C LYS A 262 -6.01 -5.47 -5.52
N ALA A 263 -5.52 -6.08 -6.60
CA ALA A 263 -5.64 -7.52 -6.82
C ALA A 263 -4.90 -8.33 -5.73
N GLY A 264 -3.74 -7.87 -5.28
CA GLY A 264 -2.95 -8.54 -4.24
C GLY A 264 -3.52 -8.47 -2.83
N VAL A 265 -4.48 -7.57 -2.54
CA VAL A 265 -5.05 -7.40 -1.17
C VAL A 265 -6.41 -8.03 -0.97
N ILE A 266 -7.12 -8.42 -2.03
CA ILE A 266 -8.47 -9.00 -1.94
C ILE A 266 -8.47 -10.52 -1.65
N ASN A 267 -7.48 -10.97 -0.85
CA ASN A 267 -7.35 -12.33 -0.28
C ASN A 267 -7.71 -13.47 -1.24
N GLY A 268 -7.09 -13.46 -2.42
CA GLY A 268 -7.18 -14.55 -3.39
C GLY A 268 -8.49 -14.59 -4.18
N THR A 269 -9.31 -13.54 -4.12
CA THR A 269 -10.48 -13.38 -5.01
C THR A 269 -10.08 -13.32 -6.48
N ILE A 270 -8.86 -12.83 -6.77
CA ILE A 270 -8.19 -12.98 -8.06
C ILE A 270 -6.99 -13.91 -7.86
N SER A 271 -6.82 -14.88 -8.76
CA SER A 271 -5.69 -15.82 -8.75
C SER A 271 -5.25 -16.14 -10.18
N PHE A 272 -4.10 -16.79 -10.35
CA PHE A 272 -3.65 -17.15 -11.70
C PHE A 272 -4.42 -18.36 -12.23
N LEU A 273 -4.70 -18.36 -13.55
CA LEU A 273 -5.45 -19.44 -14.21
C LEU A 273 -4.72 -20.79 -14.19
N ASP A 274 -3.40 -20.76 -14.27
CA ASP A 274 -2.52 -21.94 -14.33
C ASP A 274 -2.41 -22.66 -12.98
N ASP A 275 -2.47 -21.93 -11.87
CA ASP A 275 -2.42 -22.48 -10.50
C ASP A 275 -3.51 -23.54 -10.21
N TRP A 276 -4.58 -23.61 -11.01
CA TRP A 276 -5.69 -24.55 -10.79
C TRP A 276 -5.73 -25.76 -11.70
N ASN A 277 -5.16 -25.66 -12.90
CA ASN A 277 -5.26 -26.71 -13.89
C ASN A 277 -4.03 -27.62 -13.85
N ASN A 278 -2.86 -27.05 -13.57
CA ASN A 278 -1.63 -27.80 -13.35
C ASN A 278 -0.60 -26.88 -12.69
N PRO A 279 -0.24 -27.08 -11.41
CA PRO A 279 0.78 -26.25 -10.75
C PRO A 279 2.18 -26.37 -11.38
N ASN A 280 2.38 -27.32 -12.30
CA ASN A 280 3.59 -27.46 -13.11
C ASN A 280 3.46 -26.87 -14.53
N ASP A 281 2.33 -26.23 -14.86
CA ASP A 281 2.20 -25.45 -16.09
C ASP A 281 3.04 -24.18 -15.95
N ASP A 282 4.00 -24.00 -16.85
CA ASP A 282 4.94 -22.89 -16.85
C ASP A 282 4.33 -21.57 -17.38
N GLY A 283 3.00 -21.53 -17.53
CA GLY A 283 2.26 -20.35 -17.97
C GLY A 283 2.14 -20.30 -19.50
N ASP A 284 2.00 -21.47 -20.14
CA ASP A 284 1.92 -21.57 -21.59
C ASP A 284 0.59 -21.02 -22.16
N ASP A 285 -0.43 -20.87 -21.31
CA ASP A 285 -1.75 -20.27 -21.60
C ASP A 285 -1.73 -18.73 -21.60
N CYS A 286 -0.86 -18.15 -22.42
CA CYS A 286 -0.84 -16.71 -22.69
C CYS A 286 -1.82 -16.33 -23.81
N PRO A 287 -2.84 -15.49 -23.54
CA PRO A 287 -3.77 -15.04 -24.57
C PRO A 287 -3.08 -14.19 -25.66
N ASN A 288 -1.93 -13.60 -25.34
CA ASN A 288 -1.08 -12.89 -26.29
C ASN A 288 0.28 -13.60 -26.38
N LEU A 289 0.57 -14.23 -27.52
CA LEU A 289 1.81 -14.95 -27.75
C LEU A 289 3.07 -14.08 -27.62
N ALA A 290 2.96 -12.77 -27.88
CA ALA A 290 4.08 -11.84 -27.69
C ALA A 290 4.51 -11.73 -26.22
N LEU A 291 3.64 -12.10 -25.27
CA LEU A 291 3.92 -12.08 -23.84
C LEU A 291 4.39 -13.44 -23.29
N LYS A 292 4.42 -14.51 -24.09
CA LYS A 292 4.77 -15.86 -23.61
C LYS A 292 6.15 -15.92 -22.92
N GLY A 293 7.11 -15.11 -23.35
CA GLY A 293 8.44 -15.05 -22.73
C GLY A 293 8.47 -14.40 -21.34
N ILE A 294 7.48 -13.56 -21.00
CA ILE A 294 7.54 -12.71 -19.81
C ILE A 294 7.44 -13.50 -18.50
N VAL A 295 6.79 -14.67 -18.53
CA VAL A 295 6.65 -15.54 -17.35
C VAL A 295 7.95 -16.23 -16.96
N LYS A 296 8.96 -16.21 -17.84
CA LYS A 296 10.30 -16.77 -17.62
C LYS A 296 11.27 -15.76 -17.02
N ASP A 297 10.87 -14.51 -16.85
CA ASP A 297 11.68 -13.46 -16.24
C ASP A 297 11.68 -13.62 -14.71
N GLU A 298 12.84 -14.03 -14.16
CA GLU A 298 13.02 -14.25 -12.72
C GLU A 298 12.88 -12.96 -11.90
N ALA A 299 13.28 -11.81 -12.45
CA ALA A 299 13.12 -10.52 -11.75
C ALA A 299 11.64 -10.15 -11.62
N LEU A 300 10.84 -10.44 -12.66
CA LEU A 300 9.39 -10.24 -12.59
C LEU A 300 8.71 -11.23 -11.65
N LYS A 301 9.12 -12.50 -11.58
CA LYS A 301 8.57 -13.47 -10.61
C LYS A 301 8.76 -13.00 -9.17
N GLU A 302 9.92 -12.43 -8.86
CA GLU A 302 10.21 -11.94 -7.51
C GLU A 302 9.62 -10.58 -7.19
N SER A 303 9.17 -9.84 -8.20
CA SER A 303 8.50 -8.55 -8.01
C SER A 303 7.29 -8.69 -7.10
N LYS A 304 7.22 -7.81 -6.09
CA LYS A 304 6.05 -7.70 -5.19
C LYS A 304 4.74 -7.36 -5.92
N TYR A 305 4.83 -6.82 -7.14
CA TYR A 305 3.66 -6.51 -7.96
C TYR A 305 3.18 -7.71 -8.79
N SER A 306 3.97 -8.79 -8.87
CA SER A 306 3.64 -10.01 -9.62
C SER A 306 3.06 -11.12 -8.74
N LYS A 307 2.87 -10.87 -7.44
CA LYS A 307 2.43 -11.86 -6.47
C LYS A 307 0.93 -11.69 -6.21
N LEU A 308 0.15 -12.74 -6.49
CA LEU A 308 -1.24 -12.84 -6.05
C LEU A 308 -1.33 -13.81 -4.86
N PRO A 309 -2.13 -13.49 -3.83
CA PRO A 309 -2.39 -14.42 -2.74
C PRO A 309 -3.14 -15.67 -3.25
N GLN A 310 -2.89 -16.81 -2.62
CA GLN A 310 -3.71 -17.99 -2.82
C GLN A 310 -5.12 -17.75 -2.25
N SER A 311 -6.14 -18.27 -2.92
CA SER A 311 -7.51 -18.24 -2.42
C SER A 311 -7.62 -19.09 -1.16
N PRO A 312 -8.22 -18.57 -0.06
CA PRO A 312 -8.58 -19.41 1.08
C PRO A 312 -9.76 -20.33 0.77
N PHE A 313 -10.49 -20.08 -0.32
CA PHE A 313 -11.60 -20.92 -0.76
C PHE A 313 -11.12 -22.01 -1.71
N PRO A 314 -11.43 -23.29 -1.44
CA PRO A 314 -11.06 -24.41 -2.31
C PRO A 314 -11.95 -24.52 -3.55
N GLU A 315 -13.12 -23.87 -3.56
CA GLU A 315 -14.11 -23.97 -4.64
C GLU A 315 -13.77 -23.03 -5.80
N ARG A 316 -13.73 -23.56 -7.03
CA ARG A 316 -13.37 -22.80 -8.25
C ARG A 316 -14.30 -21.63 -8.54
N GLU A 317 -15.59 -21.75 -8.19
CA GLU A 317 -16.60 -20.70 -8.43
C GLU A 317 -16.35 -19.44 -7.57
N ALA A 318 -15.61 -19.58 -6.46
CA ALA A 318 -15.28 -18.48 -5.57
C ALA A 318 -14.21 -17.54 -6.14
N VAL A 319 -13.44 -17.96 -7.15
CA VAL A 319 -12.26 -17.21 -7.57
C VAL A 319 -12.36 -16.72 -9.01
N CYS A 320 -11.69 -15.62 -9.31
CA CYS A 320 -11.61 -15.05 -10.65
C CYS A 320 -10.19 -15.22 -11.21
N GLY A 321 -10.07 -16.02 -12.26
CA GLY A 321 -8.78 -16.32 -12.87
C GLY A 321 -8.27 -15.20 -13.78
N ILE A 322 -6.98 -14.88 -13.67
CA ILE A 322 -6.26 -13.98 -14.59
C ILE A 322 -5.02 -14.68 -15.16
N SER A 323 -4.66 -14.36 -16.40
CA SER A 323 -3.44 -14.87 -17.03
C SER A 323 -2.19 -14.25 -16.39
N ARG A 324 -1.24 -15.11 -16.04
CA ARG A 324 0.04 -14.73 -15.43
C ARG A 324 0.82 -13.75 -16.28
N CYS A 325 0.89 -13.95 -17.61
CA CYS A 325 1.66 -13.04 -18.46
C CYS A 325 1.02 -11.66 -18.64
N LEU A 326 -0.31 -11.55 -18.62
CA LEU A 326 -0.97 -10.23 -18.59
C LEU A 326 -0.64 -9.50 -17.28
N PHE A 327 -0.73 -10.20 -16.15
CA PHE A 327 -0.43 -9.62 -14.84
C PHE A 327 1.06 -9.24 -14.70
N TYR A 328 1.97 -10.09 -15.16
CA TYR A 328 3.41 -9.82 -15.16
C TYR A 328 3.76 -8.66 -16.08
N LYS A 329 3.05 -8.47 -17.20
CA LYS A 329 3.25 -7.29 -18.05
C LYS A 329 2.86 -5.99 -17.34
N ILE A 330 1.84 -6.01 -16.47
CA ILE A 330 1.55 -4.85 -15.60
C ILE A 330 2.71 -4.58 -14.64
N SER A 331 3.27 -5.62 -14.00
CA SER A 331 4.46 -5.47 -13.14
C SER A 331 5.67 -4.91 -13.89
N ASP A 332 5.94 -5.40 -15.10
CA ASP A 332 7.01 -4.92 -15.98
C ASP A 332 6.86 -3.43 -16.28
N ILE A 333 5.65 -2.99 -16.64
CA ILE A 333 5.35 -1.57 -16.87
C ILE A 333 5.58 -0.75 -15.59
N VAL A 334 5.12 -1.22 -14.42
CA VAL A 334 5.31 -0.52 -13.14
C VAL A 334 6.79 -0.35 -12.80
N ALA A 335 7.60 -1.38 -13.07
CA ALA A 335 9.05 -1.37 -12.85
C ALA A 335 9.72 -0.37 -13.80
N LYS A 336 9.56 -0.53 -15.11
CA LYS A 336 10.18 0.34 -16.13
C LYS A 336 9.82 1.81 -15.98
N VAL A 337 8.54 2.12 -15.76
CA VAL A 337 8.10 3.52 -15.53
C VAL A 337 8.62 4.04 -14.19
N GLY A 338 8.80 3.16 -13.20
CA GLY A 338 9.47 3.48 -11.94
C GLY A 338 10.92 3.88 -12.12
N ASP A 339 11.69 3.08 -12.86
CA ASP A 339 13.10 3.36 -13.12
C ASP A 339 13.29 4.70 -13.82
N ILE A 340 12.46 4.98 -14.84
CA ILE A 340 12.47 6.28 -15.54
C ILE A 340 12.13 7.42 -14.58
N LYS A 341 11.06 7.30 -13.78
CA LYS A 341 10.67 8.33 -12.80
C LYS A 341 11.82 8.61 -11.82
N ASP A 342 12.43 7.55 -11.28
CA ASP A 342 13.48 7.69 -10.26
C ASP A 342 14.76 8.30 -10.88
N GLU A 343 15.06 8.04 -12.15
CA GLU A 343 16.12 8.73 -12.89
C GLU A 343 15.84 10.23 -13.04
N VAL A 344 14.62 10.60 -13.43
CA VAL A 344 14.20 12.00 -13.56
C VAL A 344 14.26 12.73 -12.22
N GLU A 345 13.78 12.11 -11.14
CA GLU A 345 13.85 12.69 -9.79
C GLU A 345 15.29 12.93 -9.32
N ARG A 346 16.20 11.98 -9.58
CA ARG A 346 17.62 12.15 -9.28
C ARG A 346 18.24 13.30 -10.09
N GLY A 347 17.88 13.42 -11.37
CA GLY A 347 18.30 14.52 -12.25
C GLY A 347 17.80 15.87 -11.76
N ASN A 348 16.52 15.97 -11.39
CA ASN A 348 15.90 17.22 -10.91
C ASN A 348 16.45 17.65 -9.56
N PHE A 349 16.76 16.71 -8.66
CA PHE A 349 17.45 17.01 -7.40
C PHE A 349 18.88 17.54 -7.61
N ALA A 350 19.53 17.15 -8.72
CA ALA A 350 20.86 17.64 -9.07
C ALA A 350 20.83 19.00 -9.78
N GLY A 351 19.84 19.24 -10.65
CA GLY A 351 19.81 20.37 -11.59
C GLY A 351 18.78 21.46 -11.32
N GLY A 352 17.85 21.30 -10.37
CA GLY A 352 16.84 22.31 -10.03
C GLY A 352 15.74 22.51 -11.08
N ASN A 353 15.71 21.69 -12.14
CA ASN A 353 14.59 21.67 -13.08
C ASN A 353 13.38 21.07 -12.35
N GLY A 354 12.33 21.86 -12.16
CA GLY A 354 11.18 21.53 -11.31
C GLY A 354 10.33 20.34 -11.80
N ASN A 355 9.07 20.59 -12.16
CA ASN A 355 8.07 19.56 -12.47
C ASN A 355 8.13 19.02 -13.92
N VAL A 356 9.29 19.10 -14.57
CA VAL A 356 9.44 18.80 -16.01
C VAL A 356 10.17 17.47 -16.20
N THR A 357 9.63 16.62 -17.07
CA THR A 357 10.25 15.38 -17.51
C THR A 357 11.14 15.65 -18.74
N PRO A 358 12.42 15.24 -18.73
CA PRO A 358 13.30 15.31 -19.89
C PRO A 358 12.70 14.64 -21.15
N PRO A 359 12.96 15.17 -22.37
CA PRO A 359 12.35 14.65 -23.60
C PRO A 359 12.63 13.16 -23.91
N ASP A 360 13.80 12.66 -23.53
CA ASP A 360 14.19 11.25 -23.64
C ASP A 360 13.40 10.35 -22.69
N ALA A 361 13.26 10.76 -21.42
CA ALA A 361 12.40 10.09 -20.45
C ALA A 361 10.92 10.10 -20.87
N GLN A 362 10.43 11.24 -21.38
CA GLN A 362 9.07 11.34 -21.94
C GLN A 362 8.88 10.32 -23.07
N LYS A 363 9.81 10.30 -24.05
CA LYS A 363 9.75 9.38 -25.19
C LYS A 363 9.75 7.91 -24.74
N ALA A 364 10.59 7.55 -23.77
CA ALA A 364 10.66 6.19 -23.24
C ALA A 364 9.32 5.73 -22.63
N VAL A 365 8.65 6.60 -21.86
CA VAL A 365 7.34 6.28 -21.27
C VAL A 365 6.24 6.23 -22.33
N GLU A 366 6.27 7.12 -23.32
CA GLU A 366 5.35 7.05 -24.46
C GLU A 366 5.49 5.74 -25.23
N GLU A 367 6.71 5.23 -25.41
CA GLU A 367 6.95 3.93 -26.05
C GLU A 367 6.37 2.77 -25.23
N ILE A 368 6.55 2.77 -23.90
CA ILE A 368 5.93 1.79 -22.98
C ILE A 368 4.40 1.85 -23.08
N TYR A 369 3.82 3.05 -23.06
CA TYR A 369 2.37 3.23 -23.17
C TYR A 369 1.84 2.74 -24.52
N ARG A 370 2.52 3.07 -25.63
CA ARG A 370 2.16 2.57 -26.98
C ARG A 370 2.25 1.06 -27.08
N GLU A 371 3.27 0.44 -26.46
CA GLU A 371 3.39 -1.01 -26.39
C GLU A 371 2.18 -1.63 -25.65
N MET A 372 1.80 -1.07 -24.50
CA MET A 372 0.64 -1.49 -23.73
C MET A 372 -0.66 -1.44 -24.55
N VAL A 373 -0.85 -0.37 -25.33
CA VAL A 373 -2.00 -0.21 -26.24
C VAL A 373 -1.95 -1.23 -27.39
N LYS A 374 -0.79 -1.40 -28.05
CA LYS A 374 -0.60 -2.35 -29.14
C LYS A 374 -0.87 -3.80 -28.71
N LEU A 375 -0.53 -4.13 -27.47
CA LEU A 375 -0.78 -5.45 -26.89
C LEU A 375 -2.24 -5.66 -26.46
N GLU A 376 -3.09 -4.64 -26.54
CA GLU A 376 -4.45 -4.64 -25.99
C GLU A 376 -4.48 -5.10 -24.52
N LEU A 377 -3.46 -4.71 -23.73
CA LEU A 377 -3.24 -5.28 -22.40
C LEU A 377 -4.46 -5.07 -21.48
N LEU A 378 -4.96 -3.82 -21.38
CA LEU A 378 -6.08 -3.48 -20.50
C LEU A 378 -7.40 -4.13 -20.97
N PRO A 379 -7.77 -4.09 -22.27
CA PRO A 379 -8.92 -4.85 -22.78
C PRO A 379 -8.86 -6.35 -22.48
N GLN A 380 -7.69 -7.00 -22.64
CA GLN A 380 -7.54 -8.43 -22.36
C GLN A 380 -7.72 -8.76 -20.88
N ILE A 381 -7.17 -7.95 -19.97
CA ILE A 381 -7.38 -8.08 -18.53
C ILE A 381 -8.87 -7.93 -18.20
N ARG A 382 -9.53 -6.87 -18.71
CA ARG A 382 -10.97 -6.67 -18.50
C ARG A 382 -11.79 -7.83 -19.02
N TYR A 383 -11.47 -8.39 -20.18
CA TYR A 383 -12.17 -9.53 -20.74
C TYR A 383 -12.09 -10.75 -19.81
N GLN A 384 -10.93 -11.05 -19.24
CA GLN A 384 -10.78 -12.17 -18.30
C GLN A 384 -11.56 -11.93 -17.00
N LEU A 385 -11.47 -10.74 -16.43
CA LEU A 385 -12.20 -10.40 -15.20
C LEU A 385 -13.73 -10.39 -15.40
N ASN A 386 -14.22 -9.98 -16.57
CA ASN A 386 -15.66 -9.99 -16.86
C ASN A 386 -16.26 -11.40 -16.89
N LYS A 387 -15.47 -12.45 -17.15
CA LYS A 387 -15.96 -13.84 -17.07
C LYS A 387 -16.35 -14.26 -15.66
N CYS A 388 -16.00 -13.46 -14.66
CA CYS A 388 -16.25 -13.72 -13.25
C CYS A 388 -17.51 -13.03 -12.72
N LEU A 389 -18.13 -12.12 -13.49
CA LEU A 389 -19.36 -11.41 -13.13
C LEU A 389 -20.59 -12.14 -13.66
#